data_AF-A0A5B7EJH9-F1
#
_entry.id   AF-A0A5B7EJH9-F1
#
_cell.length_a   1.000
_cell.length_b   1.000
_cell.length_c   1.000
_cell.angle_alpha   90.00
_cell.angle_beta   90.00
_cell.angle_gamma   90.00
#
_symmetry.space_group_name_H-M   'P 1'
#
loop_
_entity.id
_entity.type
_entity.pdbx_description
1 polymer ?
#
loop_
_entity_poly.entity_id
_entity_poly.type
_entity_poly.pdbx_seq_one_letter_code
_entity_poly.pdbx_strand_id
1 'polypeptide(L)' 'MAMYKIVNDIEKIDKQDLVLVIEEAGRTRGHVKKIRKRQCVKDIGKCSFPHRKVEKWNALNDEVVAAHNVNSFKEK' A
#
# COMPACT_ATOMS: atom_id res chain seq x y z
N MET A 1 0.23 6.64 6.88
CA MET A 1 1.52 7.36 7.03
C MET A 1 2.72 6.53 6.60
N ALA A 2 3.19 5.52 7.35
CA ALA A 2 4.38 4.72 6.95
C ALA A 2 4.27 4.15 5.52
N MET A 3 3.13 3.56 5.19
CA MET A 3 2.90 2.99 3.85
C MET A 3 2.80 4.03 2.73
N TYR A 4 2.25 5.22 3.01
CA TYR A 4 2.28 6.34 2.06
C TYR A 4 3.73 6.76 1.79
N LYS A 5 4.56 6.84 2.83
CA LYS A 5 5.97 7.21 2.66
C LYS A 5 6.73 6.17 1.86
N ILE A 6 6.48 4.89 2.07
CA ILE A 6 7.17 3.82 1.34
C ILE A 6 6.71 3.74 -0.11
N VAL A 7 5.40 3.84 -0.37
CA VAL A 7 4.86 3.82 -1.74
C VAL A 7 5.27 5.06 -2.54
N ASN A 8 5.46 6.21 -1.89
CA ASN A 8 5.97 7.43 -2.55
C ASN A 8 7.49 7.59 -2.45
N ASP A 9 8.23 6.51 -2.14
CA ASP A 9 9.71 6.51 -2.10
C ASP A 9 10.34 7.53 -1.11
N ILE A 10 9.58 7.98 -0.11
CA ILE A 10 10.03 8.89 0.95
C ILE A 10 10.83 8.15 2.02
N GLU A 11 10.45 6.91 2.35
CA GLU A 11 11.18 6.03 3.28
C GLU A 11 11.75 4.83 2.52
N LYS A 12 13.06 4.59 2.64
CA LYS A 12 13.75 3.44 2.04
C LYS A 12 13.44 2.17 2.83
N ILE A 13 12.34 1.52 2.50
CA ILE A 13 12.11 0.10 2.77
C ILE A 13 12.26 -0.63 1.44
N ASP A 14 12.90 -1.79 1.47
CA ASP A 14 13.05 -2.59 0.27
C ASP A 14 11.65 -2.94 -0.27
N LYS A 15 11.32 -2.45 -1.47
CA LYS A 15 10.00 -2.66 -2.10
C LYS A 15 9.71 -4.16 -2.26
N GLN A 16 10.74 -5.01 -2.27
CA GLN A 16 10.62 -6.46 -2.30
C GLN A 16 10.03 -7.01 -0.99
N ASP A 17 10.29 -6.35 0.15
CA ASP A 17 9.67 -6.68 1.44
C ASP A 17 8.17 -6.32 1.48
N LEU A 18 7.74 -5.38 0.60
CA LEU A 18 6.35 -4.96 0.42
C LEU A 18 5.60 -5.58 -0.77
N VAL A 19 6.19 -6.57 -1.44
CA VAL A 19 5.46 -7.54 -2.29
C VAL A 19 4.76 -6.93 -3.52
N LEU A 20 5.52 -6.22 -4.36
CA LEU A 20 5.06 -5.74 -5.67
C LEU A 20 4.01 -4.61 -5.57
N VAL A 21 4.52 -3.38 -5.52
CA VAL A 21 3.78 -2.21 -6.00
C VAL A 21 3.46 -2.49 -7.46
N ILE A 22 2.18 -2.56 -7.82
CA ILE A 22 1.78 -2.72 -9.21
C ILE A 22 1.91 -1.32 -9.82
N GLU A 23 3.02 -1.04 -10.51
CA GLU A 23 3.21 0.22 -11.23
C GLU A 23 2.41 0.26 -12.55
N GLU A 24 1.98 -0.90 -13.06
CA GLU A 24 1.19 -0.97 -14.29
C GLU A 24 -0.31 -0.85 -14.03
N ALA A 25 -0.92 0.16 -14.64
CA ALA A 25 -2.35 0.42 -14.72
C ALA A 25 -3.11 -0.64 -15.55
N GLY A 26 -2.83 -1.93 -15.31
CA GLY A 26 -3.56 -3.07 -15.85
C GLY A 26 -4.84 -3.32 -15.05
N ARG A 27 -5.90 -2.57 -15.33
CA ARG A 27 -7.31 -2.94 -15.06
C ARG A 27 -7.65 -3.38 -13.61
N THR A 28 -6.94 -2.93 -12.60
CA THR A 28 -7.36 -3.17 -11.20
C THR A 28 -8.48 -2.21 -10.82
N ARG A 29 -9.66 -2.71 -10.47
CA ARG A 29 -10.73 -1.88 -9.88
C ARG A 29 -10.22 -1.15 -8.62
N GLY A 30 -10.26 0.19 -8.60
CA GLY A 30 -9.76 1.06 -7.51
C GLY A 30 -8.55 1.92 -7.92
N HIS A 31 -7.77 2.39 -6.94
CA HIS A 31 -6.64 3.31 -7.19
C HIS A 31 -5.43 2.68 -7.86
N VAL A 32 -4.65 3.53 -8.56
CA VAL A 32 -3.43 3.16 -9.31
C VAL A 32 -2.26 2.66 -8.46
N LYS A 33 -2.20 3.02 -7.16
CA LYS A 33 -1.09 2.61 -6.25
C LYS A 33 -1.40 1.37 -5.41
N LYS A 34 -2.10 0.36 -5.95
CA LYS A 34 -2.41 -0.85 -5.18
C LYS A 34 -1.17 -1.71 -4.91
N ILE A 35 -1.16 -2.31 -3.73
CA ILE A 35 -0.07 -3.20 -3.30
C ILE A 35 -0.57 -4.63 -3.42
N ARG A 36 0.19 -5.50 -4.08
CA ARG A 36 -0.17 -6.91 -4.16
C ARG A 36 0.05 -7.57 -2.80
N LYS A 37 -0.97 -8.27 -2.32
CA LYS A 37 -0.88 -9.03 -1.07
C LYS A 37 -0.13 -10.33 -1.31
N ARG A 38 0.92 -10.61 -0.53
CA ARG A 38 1.56 -11.94 -0.52
C ARG A 38 0.54 -12.98 -0.08
N GLN A 39 0.47 -14.12 -0.76
CA GLN A 39 -0.26 -15.26 -0.21
C GLN A 39 0.54 -15.83 0.97
N CYS A 40 -0.08 -15.83 2.15
CA CYS A 40 0.47 -16.42 3.36
C CYS A 40 -0.35 -17.66 3.71
N VAL A 41 0.28 -18.83 3.70
CA VAL A 41 -0.39 -20.10 4.02
C VAL A 41 -0.64 -20.23 5.53
N LYS A 42 0.27 -19.72 6.36
CA LYS A 42 0.17 -19.73 7.83
C LYS A 42 -0.55 -18.50 8.34
N ASP A 43 -1.39 -18.66 9.36
CA ASP A 43 -2.14 -17.55 9.98
C ASP A 43 -1.23 -16.51 10.65
N ILE A 44 -0.04 -16.92 11.12
CA ILE A 44 1.00 -16.01 11.60
C ILE A 44 1.41 -15.00 10.50
N GLY A 45 1.55 -15.47 9.27
CA GLY A 45 1.89 -14.62 8.12
C GLY A 45 0.75 -13.69 7.72
N LYS A 46 -0.52 -14.11 7.93
CA LYS A 46 -1.70 -13.26 7.68
C LYS A 46 -1.85 -12.15 8.72
N CYS A 47 -1.53 -12.44 9.98
CA CYS A 47 -1.58 -11.46 11.07
C CYS A 47 -0.36 -10.53 11.12
N SER A 48 0.62 -10.72 10.24
CA SER A 48 1.81 -9.88 10.18
C SER A 48 1.47 -8.42 9.84
N PHE A 49 2.25 -7.49 10.41
CA PHE A 49 2.08 -6.05 10.21
C PHE A 49 1.99 -5.63 8.73
N PRO A 50 2.90 -6.04 7.84
CA PRO A 50 2.82 -5.65 6.43
C PRO A 50 1.53 -6.20 5.78
N HIS A 51 1.14 -7.43 6.08
CA HIS A 51 -0.04 -8.06 5.49
C HIS A 51 -1.35 -7.39 5.92
N ARG A 52 -1.50 -7.05 7.22
CA ARG A 52 -2.67 -6.30 7.75
C ARG A 52 -2.74 -4.87 7.21
N LYS A 53 -1.60 -4.24 6.98
CA LYS A 53 -1.53 -2.87 6.47
C LYS A 53 -1.95 -2.82 5.00
N VAL A 54 -1.50 -3.77 4.17
CA VAL A 54 -1.84 -3.83 2.73
C VAL A 54 -3.35 -3.83 2.47
N GLU A 55 -4.15 -4.55 3.26
CA GLU A 55 -5.63 -4.52 3.10
C GLU A 55 -6.21 -3.12 3.37
N LYS A 56 -5.79 -2.49 4.46
CA LYS A 56 -6.24 -1.14 4.81
C LYS A 56 -5.83 -0.11 3.75
N TRP A 57 -4.66 -0.29 3.12
CA TRP A 57 -4.20 0.57 2.02
C TRP A 57 -5.05 0.39 0.77
N ASN A 58 -5.27 -0.86 0.34
CA ASN A 58 -6.01 -1.17 -0.89
C ASN A 58 -7.51 -0.83 -0.80
N ALA A 59 -8.02 -0.61 0.41
CA ALA A 59 -9.37 -0.14 0.69
C ALA A 59 -9.48 1.39 0.74
N LEU A 60 -8.37 2.13 0.62
CA LEU A 60 -8.40 3.60 0.56
C LEU A 60 -8.98 4.09 -0.76
N ASN A 61 -9.59 5.27 -0.72
CA ASN A 61 -10.05 5.95 -1.92
C ASN A 61 -8.89 6.56 -2.70
N ASP A 62 -9.06 6.62 -4.02
CA ASP A 62 -8.11 7.20 -4.96
C ASP A 62 -7.72 8.63 -4.58
N GLU A 63 -8.67 9.44 -4.12
CA GLU A 63 -8.39 10.81 -3.67
C GLU A 63 -7.43 10.90 -2.48
N VAL A 64 -7.52 9.94 -1.56
CA VAL A 64 -6.66 9.90 -0.37
C VAL A 64 -5.26 9.47 -0.80
N VAL A 65 -5.18 8.45 -1.68
CA VAL A 65 -3.92 7.91 -2.20
C VAL A 65 -3.21 8.87 -3.16
N ALA A 66 -3.96 9.71 -3.87
CA ALA A 66 -3.47 10.74 -4.79
C ALA A 66 -3.08 12.05 -4.10
N ALA A 67 -3.24 12.16 -2.78
CA ALA A 67 -2.79 13.33 -2.04
C ALA A 67 -1.31 13.61 -2.32
N HIS A 68 -0.97 14.89 -2.55
CA HIS A 68 0.39 15.32 -2.91
C HIS A 68 1.35 15.31 -1.72
N ASN A 69 0.82 15.43 -0.50
CA ASN A 69 1.64 15.50 0.71
C ASN A 69 1.05 14.66 1.85
N VAL A 70 1.91 14.32 2.82
CA VAL A 70 1.53 13.48 3.97
C VAL A 70 0.49 14.15 4.86
N ASN A 71 0.43 15.49 4.89
CA ASN A 71 -0.52 16.22 5.71
C ASN A 71 -1.94 16.11 5.15
N SER A 72 -2.09 16.36 3.85
CA SER A 72 -3.33 16.18 3.09
C SER A 72 -3.79 14.73 3.08
N PHE A 73 -2.87 13.76 3.14
CA PHE A 73 -3.21 12.35 3.35
C PHE A 73 -3.77 12.09 4.77
N LYS A 74 -3.37 12.85 5.78
CA LYS A 74 -3.86 12.70 7.16
C LYS A 74 -5.18 13.43 7.42
N GLU A 75 -5.40 14.52 6.70
CA GLU A 75 -6.60 15.36 6.83
C GLU A 75 -7.83 14.74 6.16
N LYS A 76 -7.64 13.79 5.25
CA LYS A 76 -8.69 12.98 4.64
C LYS A 76 -8.83 11.62 5.31
#